data_AF-A0A960QPK3-F1
#
_entry.id   AF-A0A960QPK3-F1
#
_cell.length_a   1.000
_cell.length_b   1.000
_cell.length_c   1.000
_cell.angle_alpha   90.00
_cell.angle_beta   90.00
_cell.angle_gamma   90.00
#
_symmetry.space_group_name_H-M   'P 1'
#
loop_
_entity.id
_entity.type
_entity.pdbx_description
1 polymer ?
#
loop_
_entity_poly.entity_id
_entity_poly.type
_entity_poly.pdbx_seq_one_letter_code
_entity_poly.pdbx_strand_id
1 'polypeptide(L)' 'GTRSINGLLSLLIPGKDDGKVSIERTKLEGMKDFATVNTSHPFLMRDRQVIRMTAAFLRDGSFTGQ' A
#
# COMPACT_ATOMS: atom_id res chain seq x y z
N GLY A 1 -0.24 0.93 2.54
CA GLY A 1 0.96 1.68 2.99
C GLY A 1 1.61 0.98 4.16
N THR A 2 2.58 1.60 4.83
CA THR A 2 3.27 1.00 6.00
C THR A 2 3.47 1.99 7.16
N ARG A 3 2.80 3.15 7.14
CA ARG A 3 2.86 4.15 8.22
C ARG A 3 1.49 4.40 8.81
N SER A 4 1.45 4.80 10.07
CA SER A 4 0.25 5.26 10.74
C SER A 4 0.39 6.71 11.20
N ILE A 5 -0.69 7.47 11.13
CA ILE A 5 -0.75 8.85 11.64
C ILE A 5 -1.05 8.86 13.15
N ASN A 6 -1.77 7.85 13.64
CA ASN A 6 -2.10 7.70 15.06
C ASN A 6 -1.81 6.26 15.51
N GLY A 7 -0.71 6.09 16.25
CA GLY A 7 -0.26 4.78 16.73
C GLY A 7 -1.30 4.02 17.55
N LEU A 8 -2.23 4.71 18.23
CA LEU A 8 -3.30 4.07 19.00
C LEU A 8 -4.26 3.26 18.12
N LEU A 9 -4.56 3.72 16.90
CA LEU A 9 -5.40 2.98 15.96
C LEU A 9 -4.66 1.78 15.36
N SER A 10 -3.34 1.88 15.19
CA SER A 10 -2.51 0.76 14.72
C SER A 10 -2.32 -0.33 15.77
N LEU A 11 -2.35 -0.01 17.07
CA LEU A 11 -2.30 -1.04 18.13
C LEU A 11 -3.47 -2.03 18.06
N LEU A 12 -4.58 -1.65 17.43
CA LEU A 12 -5.74 -2.51 17.21
C LEU A 12 -5.64 -3.35 15.93
N ILE A 13 -4.65 -3.08 15.08
CA ILE A 13 -4.45 -3.78 13.81
C ILE A 13 -3.25 -4.74 13.98
N PRO A 14 -3.47 -6.07 13.92
CA PRO A 14 -2.36 -7.01 14.03
C PRO A 14 -1.38 -6.88 12.85
N GLY A 15 -0.09 -6.79 13.18
CA GLY A 15 1.01 -6.77 12.21
C GLY A 15 1.30 -5.38 11.64
N LYS A 16 2.04 -5.34 10.53
CA LYS A 16 2.34 -4.08 9.83
C LYS A 16 1.09 -3.56 9.11
N ASP A 17 0.87 -2.26 9.18
CA ASP A 17 -0.34 -1.61 8.66
C ASP A 17 -0.08 -0.18 8.18
N ASP A 18 -1.11 0.43 7.59
CA ASP A 18 -1.10 1.82 7.13
C ASP A 18 -1.96 2.78 7.99
N GLY A 19 -2.28 2.39 9.22
CA GLY A 19 -3.18 3.10 10.12
C GLY A 19 -4.67 2.79 9.90
N LYS A 20 -5.01 1.93 8.93
CA LYS A 20 -6.40 1.49 8.66
C LYS A 20 -6.51 0.01 8.30
N VAL A 21 -5.58 -0.51 7.51
CA VAL A 21 -5.60 -1.89 6.98
C VAL A 21 -4.21 -2.53 7.18
N SER A 22 -4.17 -3.80 7.58
CA SER A 22 -2.92 -4.55 7.67
C SER A 22 -2.41 -4.97 6.29
N ILE A 23 -1.08 -5.05 6.13
CA ILE A 23 -0.43 -5.51 4.90
C ILE A 23 -0.95 -6.88 4.47
N GLU A 24 -1.08 -7.83 5.39
CA GLU A 24 -1.58 -9.17 5.05
C GLU A 24 -3.00 -9.15 4.49
N ARG A 25 -3.88 -8.29 5.01
CA ARG A 25 -5.26 -8.14 4.49
C ARG A 25 -5.32 -7.46 3.11
N THR A 26 -4.23 -6.83 2.66
CA THR A 26 -4.15 -6.24 1.32
C THR A 26 -3.72 -7.22 0.24
N LYS A 27 -3.28 -8.43 0.61
CA LYS A 27 -2.94 -9.49 -0.34
C LYS A 27 -4.22 -10.23 -0.75
N LEU A 28 -4.33 -10.52 -2.05
CA LEU A 28 -5.46 -11.25 -2.63
C LEU A 28 -4.96 -12.47 -3.40
N GLU A 29 -5.74 -13.54 -3.39
CA GLU A 29 -5.50 -14.69 -4.26
C GLU A 29 -5.56 -14.24 -5.73
N GLY A 30 -4.58 -14.66 -6.53
CA GLY A 30 -4.49 -14.29 -7.95
C GLY A 30 -3.93 -12.90 -8.24
N MET A 31 -3.42 -12.16 -7.24
CA MET A 31 -2.75 -10.88 -7.50
C MET A 31 -1.52 -11.06 -8.40
N LYS A 32 -1.40 -10.21 -9.42
CA LYS A 32 -0.28 -10.27 -10.39
C LYS A 32 1.03 -9.73 -9.84
N ASP A 33 0.95 -8.70 -9.01
CA ASP A 33 2.10 -8.05 -8.39
C ASP A 33 1.68 -7.44 -7.03
N PHE A 34 2.66 -7.21 -6.16
CA PHE A 34 2.45 -6.64 -4.82
C PHE A 34 3.63 -5.77 -4.40
N ALA A 35 3.32 -4.58 -3.92
CA ALA A 35 4.34 -3.67 -3.40
C ALA A 35 3.82 -2.89 -2.20
N THR A 36 4.75 -2.44 -1.36
CA THR A 36 4.45 -1.61 -0.19
C THR A 36 5.13 -0.26 -0.33
N VAL A 37 4.52 0.77 0.24
CA VAL A 37 5.00 2.16 0.18
C VAL A 37 4.97 2.79 1.57
N ASN A 38 5.95 3.64 1.84
CA ASN A 38 6.18 4.24 3.16
C ASN A 38 5.27 5.46 3.43
N THR A 39 3.96 5.27 3.31
CA THR A 39 2.93 6.30 3.50
C THR A 39 1.75 5.75 4.30
N SER A 40 0.97 6.64 4.91
CA SER A 40 -0.23 6.29 5.68
C SER A 40 -1.49 6.31 4.83
N HIS A 41 -2.51 5.58 5.28
CA HIS A 41 -3.74 5.32 4.54
C HIS A 41 -4.36 6.54 3.82
N PRO A 42 -4.63 7.68 4.48
CA PRO A 42 -5.31 8.80 3.80
C PRO A 42 -4.45 9.51 2.74
N PHE A 43 -3.14 9.28 2.73
CA PHE A 43 -2.22 9.89 1.76
C PHE A 43 -1.88 9.00 0.58
N LEU A 44 -2.24 7.70 0.61
CA LEU A 44 -1.94 6.73 -0.46
C LEU A 44 -2.36 7.24 -1.84
N MET A 45 -3.57 7.78 -1.96
CA MET A 45 -4.12 8.23 -3.25
C MET A 45 -3.41 9.46 -3.84
N ARG A 46 -2.67 10.22 -3.01
CA ARG A 46 -1.96 11.45 -3.43
C ARG A 46 -0.44 11.24 -3.49
N ASP A 47 0.03 10.07 -3.09
CA ASP A 47 1.45 9.76 -3.07
C ASP A 47 1.98 9.60 -4.50
N ARG A 48 2.99 10.41 -4.86
CA ARG A 48 3.54 10.41 -6.22
C ARG A 48 4.17 9.07 -6.61
N GLN A 49 4.72 8.32 -5.65
CA GLN A 49 5.26 6.98 -5.92
C GLN A 49 4.13 6.02 -6.24
N VAL A 50 3.05 6.03 -5.46
CA VAL A 50 1.87 5.18 -5.71
C VAL A 50 1.27 5.47 -7.07
N ILE A 51 1.07 6.75 -7.42
CA ILE A 51 0.53 7.14 -8.73
C ILE A 51 1.38 6.59 -9.88
N ARG A 52 2.72 6.70 -9.78
CA ARG A 52 3.63 6.15 -10.80
C ARG A 52 3.54 4.62 -10.89
N MET A 53 3.53 3.94 -9.75
CA MET A 53 3.41 2.48 -9.71
C MET A 53 2.08 2.01 -10.31
N THR A 54 0.96 2.68 -10.00
CA THR A 54 -0.34 2.37 -10.60
C THR A 54 -0.30 2.53 -12.11
N ALA A 55 0.27 3.62 -12.62
CA ALA A 55 0.42 3.82 -14.07
C ALA A 55 1.29 2.72 -14.72
N ALA A 56 2.42 2.36 -14.10
CA ALA A 56 3.29 1.28 -14.58
C ALA A 56 2.57 -0.07 -14.59
N PHE A 57 1.80 -0.40 -13.55
CA PHE A 57 1.04 -1.64 -13.50
C PHE A 57 -0.05 -1.71 -14.57
N LEU A 58 -0.75 -0.60 -14.84
CA LEU A 58 -1.76 -0.57 -15.90
C LEU A 58 -1.13 -0.74 -17.29
N ARG A 59 0.09 -0.25 -17.50
CA ARG A 59 0.82 -0.34 -18.77
C ARG A 59 1.50 -1.70 -18.99
N ASP A 60 2.23 -2.16 -17.98
CA ASP A 60 3.19 -3.27 -18.09
C ASP A 60 2.75 -4.50 -17.28
N GLY A 61 1.74 -4.34 -16.41
CA GLY A 61 1.31 -5.39 -15.50
C GLY A 61 2.23 -5.60 -14.30
N SER A 62 3.15 -4.68 -14.03
CA SER A 62 4.03 -4.70 -12.84
C SER A 62 4.24 -3.28 -12.28
N PHE A 63 4.38 -3.18 -10.96
CA PHE A 63 4.64 -1.91 -10.27
C PHE A 63 6.07 -1.39 -10.47
N THR A 64 7.00 -2.22 -10.97
CA THR A 64 8.40 -1.86 -11.22
C THR A 64 8.71 -1.63 -12.71
N GLY A 65 7.69 -1.58 -13.57
CA GLY A 65 7.87 -1.25 -15.00
C GLY A 65 8.45 0.16 -15.18
N GLN A 66 9.45 0.27 -16.08
CA GLN A 66 10.34 1.42 -16.36
C GLN A 66 9.78 2.82 -16.06
#